data_AF-A0A1G2ZC49-F1
#
_entry.id   AF-A0A1G2ZC49-F1
#
_cell.length_a   1.000
_cell.length_b   1.000
_cell.length_c   1.000
_cell.angle_alpha   90.00
_cell.angle_beta   90.00
_cell.angle_gamma   90.00
#
_symmetry.space_group_name_H-M   'P 1'
#
loop_
_entity.id
_entity.type
_entity.pdbx_description
1 polymer ?
#
loop_
_entity_poly.entity_id
_entity_poly.type
_entity_poly.pdbx_seq_one_letter_code
_entity_poly.pdbx_strand_id
1 'polypeptide(L)'
;MATAITKRNVLAVEGEDEKNFFDKLMRDLSIVDIQIECVGGKNQFSTKLPALLKVSGFFRPDGSSLVDHLAVVRDMDGDDAFVSIANILRTAKLSPPDISGRFSNGSPRVGIFIMPGAEC
;
A
#
# COMPACT_ATOMS: atom_id res chain seq x y z
N MET A 1 0.39 16.05 -6.11
CA MET A 1 1.77 15.68 -5.70
C MET A 1 1.62 14.85 -4.44
N ALA A 2 2.14 13.62 -4.38
CA ALA A 2 2.14 12.86 -3.14
C ALA A 2 3.00 13.61 -2.11
N THR A 3 2.46 13.79 -0.91
CA THR A 3 3.12 14.48 0.20
C THR A 3 4.26 13.59 0.71
N ALA A 4 5.30 14.18 1.31
CA ALA A 4 6.42 13.40 1.85
C ALA A 4 5.93 12.30 2.82
N ILE A 5 6.61 11.14 2.83
CA ILE A 5 6.34 10.08 3.78
C ILE A 5 7.00 10.43 5.11
N THR A 6 6.19 10.51 6.16
CA THR A 6 6.65 10.94 7.49
C THR A 6 6.39 9.90 8.59
N LYS A 7 5.61 8.86 8.28
CA LYS A 7 5.24 7.79 9.22
C LYS A 7 5.93 6.48 8.86
N ARG A 8 6.09 5.60 9.85
CA ARG A 8 6.71 4.28 9.69
C ARG A 8 5.76 3.23 9.11
N ASN A 9 4.45 3.44 9.26
CA ASN A 9 3.43 2.55 8.69
C ASN A 9 2.68 3.31 7.60
N VAL A 10 2.68 2.75 6.39
CA VAL A 10 2.03 3.34 5.21
C VAL A 10 0.95 2.41 4.72
N LEU A 11 -0.24 2.96 4.48
CA LEU A 11 -1.38 2.26 3.89
C LEU A 11 -1.67 2.88 2.52
N ALA A 12 -1.35 2.17 1.45
CA ALA A 12 -1.69 2.56 0.09
C ALA A 12 -3.07 2.00 -0.26
N VAL A 13 -4.01 2.87 -0.63
CA VAL A 13 -5.40 2.52 -0.96
C VAL A 13 -5.77 2.98 -2.36
N GLU A 14 -6.76 2.31 -2.97
CA GLU A 14 -7.15 2.55 -4.36
C GLU A 14 -7.71 3.96 -4.62
N GLY A 15 -8.64 4.42 -3.79
CA GLY A 15 -9.37 5.66 -3.98
C GLY A 15 -9.47 6.53 -2.73
N GLU A 16 -10.12 7.68 -2.89
CA GLU A 16 -10.36 8.60 -1.78
C GLU A 16 -11.43 8.07 -0.81
N ASP A 17 -12.37 7.23 -1.29
CA ASP A 17 -13.40 6.65 -0.45
C ASP A 17 -12.79 5.68 0.58
N GLU A 18 -11.89 4.79 0.15
CA GLU A 18 -11.15 3.91 1.06
C GLU A 18 -10.24 4.71 1.98
N LYS A 19 -9.59 5.76 1.46
CA LYS A 19 -8.75 6.64 2.29
C LYS A 19 -9.56 7.29 3.40
N ASN A 20 -10.74 7.82 3.10
CA ASN A 20 -11.62 8.43 4.08
C ASN A 20 -12.14 7.41 5.10
N PHE A 21 -12.51 6.21 4.62
CA PHE A 21 -12.93 5.11 5.49
C PHE A 21 -11.84 4.73 6.49
N PHE A 22 -10.62 4.45 6.01
CA PHE A 22 -9.51 4.06 6.87
C PHE A 22 -9.04 5.22 7.76
N ASP A 23 -8.99 6.46 7.27
CA ASP A 23 -8.62 7.61 8.13
C ASP A 23 -9.59 7.74 9.31
N LYS A 24 -10.90 7.61 9.06
CA LYS A 24 -11.91 7.63 10.12
C LYS A 24 -11.77 6.43 11.06
N LEU A 25 -11.66 5.21 10.53
CA LEU A 25 -11.51 3.99 11.32
C LEU A 25 -10.27 4.03 12.22
N MET A 26 -9.12 4.46 11.70
CA MET A 26 -7.88 4.53 12.45
C MET A 26 -7.98 5.54 13.60
N ARG A 27 -8.63 6.69 13.37
CA ARG A 27 -8.92 7.68 14.43
C ARG A 27 -9.82 7.09 15.52
N ASP A 28 -10.89 6.41 15.13
CA ASP A 28 -11.84 5.81 16.09
C ASP A 28 -11.17 4.68 16.91
N LEU A 29 -10.22 3.96 16.31
CA LEU A 29 -9.38 2.96 16.98
C LEU A 29 -8.17 3.55 17.71
N SER A 30 -7.98 4.87 17.71
CA SER A 30 -6.82 5.57 18.29
C SER A 30 -5.46 5.13 17.72
N ILE A 31 -5.43 4.68 16.46
CA ILE A 31 -4.22 4.33 15.72
C ILE A 31 -3.73 5.58 14.98
N VAL A 32 -2.63 6.17 15.45
CA VAL A 32 -2.14 7.49 14.99
C VAL A 32 -0.80 7.46 14.23
N ASP A 33 -0.12 6.31 14.24
CA ASP A 33 1.16 6.12 13.54
C ASP A 33 0.94 5.41 12.20
N ILE A 34 0.05 5.95 11.37
CA ILE A 34 -0.21 5.45 10.02
C ILE A 34 -0.38 6.63 9.06
N GLN A 35 0.21 6.52 7.87
CA GLN A 35 0.02 7.47 6.78
C GLN A 35 -0.74 6.77 5.65
N ILE A 36 -1.89 7.31 5.28
CA ILE A 36 -2.78 6.71 4.28
C ILE A 36 -2.62 7.49 2.98
N GLU A 37 -2.21 6.81 1.92
CA GLU A 37 -1.92 7.39 0.61
C GLU A 37 -2.83 6.78 -0.46
N CYS A 38 -3.50 7.64 -1.22
CA CYS A 38 -4.31 7.23 -2.35
C CYS A 38 -3.41 6.99 -3.58
N VAL A 39 -3.36 5.74 -4.05
CA VAL A 39 -2.60 5.33 -5.24
C VAL A 39 -3.42 5.37 -6.53
N GLY A 40 -4.65 5.88 -6.49
CA GLY A 40 -5.53 6.09 -7.65
C GLY A 40 -6.04 4.79 -8.27
N GLY A 41 -7.31 4.80 -8.72
CA GLY A 41 -8.03 3.64 -9.26
C GLY A 41 -7.21 2.70 -10.16
N LYS A 42 -7.55 1.40 -10.18
CA LYS A 42 -6.94 0.25 -10.89
C LYS A 42 -5.87 0.55 -11.96
N ASN A 43 -6.19 1.34 -12.98
CA ASN A 43 -5.28 1.67 -14.08
C ASN A 43 -4.05 2.49 -13.65
N GLN A 44 -4.07 3.05 -12.45
CA GLN A 44 -3.01 3.92 -11.93
C GLN A 44 -2.07 3.20 -10.97
N PHE A 45 -2.40 2.00 -10.43
CA PHE A 45 -1.50 1.28 -9.53
C PHE A 45 -0.12 1.02 -10.14
N SER A 46 -0.07 0.66 -11.43
CA SER A 46 1.18 0.42 -12.16
C SER A 46 2.09 1.65 -12.26
N THR A 47 1.56 2.86 -12.09
CA THR A 47 2.30 4.12 -12.19
C THR A 47 2.48 4.79 -10.83
N LYS A 48 1.42 4.87 -10.03
CA LYS A 48 1.38 5.58 -8.75
C LYS A 48 1.98 4.80 -7.60
N LEU A 49 1.83 3.46 -7.54
CA LEU A 49 2.49 2.69 -6.49
C LEU A 49 4.02 2.78 -6.62
N PRO A 50 4.64 2.63 -7.81
CA PRO A 50 6.07 2.92 -7.98
C PRO A 50 6.44 4.38 -7.68
N ALA A 51 5.56 5.34 -7.96
CA ALA A 51 5.80 6.74 -7.64
C ALA A 51 5.81 6.99 -6.12
N LEU A 52 4.88 6.37 -5.37
CA LEU A 52 4.81 6.42 -3.91
C LEU A 52 6.12 5.93 -3.29
N LEU A 53 6.67 4.82 -3.80
CA LEU A 53 7.94 4.26 -3.35
C LEU A 53 9.15 5.19 -3.60
N LYS A 54 9.02 6.18 -4.50
CA LYS A 54 10.06 7.17 -4.81
C LYS A 54 9.87 8.50 -4.04
N VAL A 55 8.79 8.65 -3.29
CA VAL A 55 8.53 9.85 -2.49
C VAL A 55 9.58 9.95 -1.38
N SER A 56 10.00 11.18 -1.07
CA SER A 56 10.92 11.45 0.03
C SER A 56 10.39 10.87 1.33
N GLY A 57 11.26 10.23 2.09
CA GLY A 57 10.90 9.61 3.36
C GLY A 57 10.43 8.15 3.26
N PHE A 58 10.33 7.57 2.05
CA PHE A 58 10.06 6.12 1.91
C PHE A 58 11.36 5.30 2.03
N PHE A 59 12.36 5.63 1.23
CA PHE A 59 13.70 5.04 1.28
C PHE A 59 14.76 6.10 1.56
N ARG A 60 15.86 5.68 2.18
CA ARG A 60 17.09 6.47 2.27
C ARG A 60 17.85 6.44 0.93
N PRO A 61 18.79 7.38 0.71
CA PRO A 61 19.65 7.37 -0.48
C PRO A 61 20.47 6.07 -0.66
N ASP A 62 20.74 5.34 0.43
CA ASP A 62 21.44 4.05 0.42
C ASP A 62 20.55 2.85 0.05
N GLY A 63 19.25 3.09 -0.20
CA GLY A 63 18.27 2.07 -0.53
C GLY A 63 17.63 1.37 0.67
N SER A 64 18.03 1.69 1.91
CA SER A 64 17.38 1.17 3.11
C SER A 64 16.02 1.82 3.33
N SER A 65 15.06 1.04 3.83
CA SER A 65 13.70 1.54 4.11
C SER A 65 13.68 2.49 5.33
N LEU A 66 12.90 3.56 5.22
CA LEU A 66 12.47 4.40 6.35
C LEU A 66 11.09 3.98 6.90
N VAL A 67 10.34 3.26 6.08
CA VAL A 67 9.05 2.65 6.40
C VAL A 67 9.31 1.25 6.98
N ASP A 68 8.61 0.89 8.05
CA ASP A 68 8.67 -0.44 8.65
C ASP A 68 7.61 -1.36 8.02
N HIS A 69 6.41 -0.82 7.76
CA HIS A 69 5.28 -1.56 7.16
C HIS A 69 4.66 -0.80 6.00
N LEU A 70 4.50 -1.48 4.86
CA LEU A 70 3.69 -1.05 3.74
C LEU A 70 2.51 -2.01 3.59
N ALA A 71 1.28 -1.54 3.77
CA ALA A 71 0.08 -2.27 3.42
C ALA A 71 -0.52 -1.69 2.14
N VAL A 72 -0.95 -2.56 1.23
CA VAL A 72 -1.69 -2.17 0.01
C VAL A 72 -3.08 -2.76 0.09
N VAL A 73 -4.11 -1.92 0.03
CA VAL A 73 -5.52 -2.33 -0.03
C VAL A 73 -6.07 -2.02 -1.41
N ARG A 74 -6.78 -2.98 -1.99
CA ARG A 74 -7.37 -2.87 -3.32
C ARG A 74 -8.63 -3.72 -3.40
N ASP A 75 -9.61 -3.28 -4.18
CA ASP A 75 -10.81 -4.09 -4.43
C ASP A 75 -10.55 -5.28 -5.35
N MET A 76 -11.34 -6.34 -5.17
CA MET A 76 -11.37 -7.50 -6.06
C MET A 76 -12.10 -7.18 -7.37
N ASP A 77 -11.45 -6.39 -8.22
CA ASP A 77 -11.90 -6.14 -9.60
C ASP A 77 -11.21 -7.11 -10.57
N GLY A 78 -11.53 -8.40 -10.39
CA GLY A 78 -11.00 -9.57 -11.14
C GLY A 78 -10.03 -10.45 -10.36
N ASP A 79 -9.83 -11.69 -10.85
CA ASP A 79 -9.06 -12.74 -10.18
C ASP A 79 -7.55 -12.41 -10.05
N ASP A 80 -7.03 -11.54 -10.91
CA ASP A 80 -5.60 -11.20 -10.97
C ASP A 80 -5.18 -10.01 -10.09
N ALA A 81 -6.09 -9.46 -9.27
CA ALA A 81 -5.82 -8.25 -8.49
C ALA A 81 -4.59 -8.38 -7.59
N PHE A 82 -4.44 -9.51 -6.90
CA PHE A 82 -3.27 -9.82 -6.08
C PHE A 82 -1.98 -9.91 -6.90
N VAL A 83 -2.01 -10.71 -7.97
CA VAL A 83 -0.84 -10.95 -8.84
C VAL A 83 -0.33 -9.65 -9.44
N SER A 84 -1.25 -8.78 -9.87
CA SER A 84 -0.96 -7.44 -10.39
C SER A 84 -0.15 -6.59 -9.39
N ILE A 85 -0.61 -6.49 -8.14
CA ILE A 85 0.09 -5.72 -7.10
C ILE A 85 1.42 -6.36 -6.72
N ALA A 86 1.45 -7.69 -6.54
CA ALA A 86 2.67 -8.41 -6.21
C ALA A 86 3.77 -8.21 -7.28
N ASN A 87 3.40 -8.21 -8.56
CA ASN A 87 4.36 -7.97 -9.65
C ASN A 87 4.92 -6.54 -9.63
N ILE A 88 4.09 -5.52 -9.41
CA ILE A 88 4.54 -4.14 -9.28
C ILE A 88 5.56 -4.00 -8.14
N LEU A 89 5.26 -4.60 -6.98
CA LEU A 89 6.14 -4.57 -5.81
C LEU A 89 7.47 -5.31 -6.07
N ARG A 90 7.44 -6.47 -6.73
CA ARG A 90 8.66 -7.20 -7.14
C ARG A 90 9.53 -6.39 -8.08
N THR A 91 8.94 -5.73 -9.08
CA THR A 91 9.67 -4.82 -9.98
C THR A 91 10.31 -3.66 -9.22
N ALA A 92 9.67 -3.19 -8.15
CA ALA A 92 10.23 -2.21 -7.23
C ALA A 92 11.24 -2.78 -6.22
N LYS A 93 11.68 -4.04 -6.38
CA LYS A 93 12.63 -4.76 -5.52
C LYS A 93 12.14 -4.98 -4.08
N LEU A 94 10.83 -4.94 -3.86
CA LEU A 94 10.20 -5.33 -2.61
C LEU A 94 9.86 -6.82 -2.61
N SER A 95 9.72 -7.38 -1.42
CA SER A 95 9.28 -8.76 -1.21
C SER A 95 7.81 -8.77 -0.82
N PRO A 96 6.85 -8.89 -1.77
CA PRO A 96 5.44 -9.06 -1.42
C PRO A 96 5.20 -10.41 -0.71
N PRO A 97 4.07 -10.57 -0.01
CA PRO A 97 3.67 -11.88 0.51
C PRO A 97 3.29 -12.83 -0.64
N ASP A 98 3.25 -14.13 -0.36
CA ASP A 98 2.83 -15.14 -1.34
C ASP A 98 1.31 -15.29 -1.45
N ILE A 99 0.56 -14.73 -0.48
CA ILE A 99 -0.91 -14.75 -0.42
C ILE A 99 -1.45 -13.41 0.10
N SER A 100 -2.65 -13.04 -0.36
CA SER A 100 -3.41 -11.89 0.17
C SER A 100 -3.71 -12.07 1.68
N GLY A 101 -3.86 -10.96 2.40
CA GLY A 101 -4.23 -10.95 3.81
C GLY A 101 -3.07 -11.15 4.79
N ARG A 102 -1.82 -11.14 4.32
CA ARG A 102 -0.63 -11.35 5.15
C ARG A 102 0.46 -10.34 4.84
N PHE A 103 1.35 -10.13 5.81
CA PHE A 103 2.61 -9.40 5.61
C PHE A 103 3.75 -10.37 5.26
N SER A 104 4.66 -9.90 4.42
CA SER A 104 5.94 -10.55 4.17
C SER A 104 6.96 -10.28 5.27
N ASN A 105 8.15 -10.89 5.12
CA ASN A 105 9.30 -10.71 6.01
C ASN A 105 10.38 -9.78 5.41
N GLY A 106 10.05 -9.00 4.37
CA GLY A 106 10.97 -8.04 3.75
C GLY A 106 11.20 -6.79 4.61
N SER A 107 12.05 -5.89 4.10
CA SER A 107 12.25 -4.54 4.67
C SER A 107 12.00 -3.48 3.58
N PRO A 108 10.86 -2.75 3.64
CA PRO A 108 9.76 -2.86 4.61
C PRO A 108 9.01 -4.20 4.53
N ARG A 109 8.27 -4.54 5.59
CA ARG A 109 7.30 -5.64 5.55
C ARG A 109 6.13 -5.22 4.70
N VAL A 110 5.82 -5.99 3.65
CA VAL A 110 4.77 -5.64 2.70
C VAL A 110 3.55 -6.52 2.92
N GLY A 111 2.37 -5.93 3.06
CA GLY A 111 1.08 -6.61 3.09
C GLY A 111 0.24 -6.24 1.87
N ILE A 112 -0.47 -7.21 1.32
CA ILE A 112 -1.44 -6.99 0.23
C ILE A 112 -2.79 -7.52 0.72
N PHE A 113 -3.81 -6.67 0.70
CA PHE A 113 -5.15 -6.97 1.17
C PHE A 113 -6.13 -6.68 0.04
N ILE A 114 -6.54 -7.75 -0.64
CA ILE A 114 -7.62 -7.67 -1.62
C ILE A 114 -8.95 -7.72 -0.86
N MET A 115 -9.72 -6.64 -0.92
CA MET A 115 -11.05 -6.59 -0.33
C MET A 115 -12.00 -7.45 -1.17
N PRO A 116 -12.85 -8.28 -0.53
CA PRO A 116 -13.83 -9.08 -1.25
C PRO A 116 -14.73 -8.14 -2.05
N GLY A 117 -14.88 -8.43 -3.34
CA GLY A 117 -15.84 -7.74 -4.20
C GLY A 117 -17.26 -8.04 -3.74
N ALA A 118 -18.19 -7.14 -4.05
CA ALA A 118 -19.61 -7.42 -3.88
C ALA A 118 -20.04 -8.51 -4.88
N GLU A 119 -19.90 -9.77 -4.52
CA GLU A 119 -20.83 -10.79 -5.01
C GLU A 119 -22.10 -10.66 -4.16
N CYS A 120 -23.08 -9.95 -4.70
CA CYS A 120 -24.49 -10.04 -4.29
C CYS A 120 -25.22 -10.88 -5.33
#